data_AF-A0A2H0C021-F1
#
_entry.id   AF-A0A2H0C021-F1
#
_cell.length_a   1.000
_cell.length_b   1.000
_cell.length_c   1.000
_cell.angle_alpha   90.00
_cell.angle_beta   90.00
_cell.angle_gamma   90.00
#
_symmetry.space_group_name_H-M   'P 1'
#
loop_
_entity.id
_entity.type
_entity.pdbx_description
1 polymer ?
#
loop_
_entity_poly.entity_id
_entity_poly.type
_entity_poly.pdbx_seq_one_letter_code
_entity_poly.pdbx_strand_id
1 'polypeptide(L)'
;MNRTVLQVPMTIDLKEQAELVSFDYGFSSLQEVVRFMLNKLARRELSITVSEVEKIEKLSLSSQKRYQKALTNIKKGKDIFRPKNSSEFLKMLRT
;
A
#
# COMPACT_ATOMS: atom_id res chain seq x y z
N MET A 1 -31.84 16.96 -3.03
CA MET A 1 -30.36 16.89 -3.08
C MET A 1 -29.92 17.44 -4.43
N ASN A 2 -29.40 18.66 -4.49
CA ASN A 2 -28.99 19.26 -5.76
C ASN A 2 -27.68 18.61 -6.21
N ARG A 3 -27.72 17.84 -7.31
CA ARG A 3 -26.55 17.19 -7.90
C ARG A 3 -26.07 18.07 -9.05
N THR A 4 -24.79 18.43 -9.04
CA THR A 4 -24.13 19.11 -10.16
C THR A 4 -23.02 18.23 -10.73
N VAL A 5 -22.69 18.43 -11.99
CA VAL A 5 -21.65 17.68 -12.71
C VAL A 5 -20.39 18.53 -12.78
N LEU A 6 -19.26 17.94 -12.40
CA LEU A 6 -17.93 18.53 -12.62
C LEU A 6 -17.29 17.85 -13.83
N GLN A 7 -16.90 18.64 -14.84
CA GLN A 7 -16.14 18.17 -15.99
C GLN A 7 -14.70 18.66 -15.87
N VAL A 8 -13.73 17.74 -16.00
CA VAL A 8 -12.30 18.04 -15.92
C VAL A 8 -11.63 17.49 -17.18
N PRO A 9 -11.16 18.35 -18.11
CA PRO A 9 -10.39 17.92 -19.27
C PRO A 9 -9.06 17.30 -18.84
N MET A 10 -8.73 16.14 -19.38
CA MET A 10 -7.46 15.44 -19.15
C MET A 10 -7.15 14.49 -20.30
N THR A 11 -5.90 14.03 -20.38
CA THR A 11 -5.52 12.98 -21.31
C THR A 11 -6.11 11.63 -20.89
N ILE A 12 -6.30 10.74 -21.87
CA ILE A 12 -6.79 9.37 -21.62
C ILE A 12 -5.81 8.64 -20.70
N ASP A 13 -4.51 8.73 -20.99
CA ASP A 13 -3.45 8.08 -20.22
C ASP A 13 -3.47 8.50 -18.74
N LEU A 14 -3.61 9.80 -18.45
CA LEU A 14 -3.68 10.28 -17.06
C LEU A 14 -4.90 9.74 -16.34
N LYS A 15 -6.06 9.71 -17.03
CA LYS A 15 -7.30 9.17 -16.47
C LYS A 15 -7.12 7.70 -16.11
N GLU A 16 -6.62 6.89 -17.04
CA GLU A 16 -6.46 5.45 -16.85
C GLU A 16 -5.46 5.12 -15.73
N GLN A 17 -4.31 5.83 -15.69
CA GLN A 17 -3.32 5.65 -14.64
C GLN A 17 -3.85 6.06 -13.26
N ALA A 18 -4.54 7.21 -13.18
CA ALA A 18 -5.12 7.68 -11.93
C ALA A 18 -6.25 6.75 -11.44
N GLU A 19 -7.04 6.19 -12.36
CA GLU A 19 -8.09 5.23 -12.04
C GLU A 19 -7.50 3.93 -11.46
N LEU A 20 -6.44 3.39 -12.05
CA LEU A 20 -5.72 2.22 -11.52
C LEU A 20 -5.20 2.47 -10.10
N VAL A 21 -4.47 3.57 -9.89
CA VAL A 21 -3.93 3.91 -8.56
C VAL A 21 -5.04 4.19 -7.55
N SER A 22 -6.18 4.74 -7.98
CA SER A 22 -7.31 4.96 -7.08
C SER A 22 -7.89 3.67 -6.50
N PHE A 23 -7.89 2.59 -7.27
CA PHE A 23 -8.29 1.27 -6.78
C PHE A 23 -7.29 0.71 -5.78
N ASP A 24 -5.98 0.91 -6.00
CA ASP A 24 -4.95 0.51 -5.04
C ASP A 24 -5.07 1.24 -3.70
N TYR A 25 -5.59 2.48 -3.72
CA TYR A 25 -5.93 3.25 -2.52
C TYR A 25 -7.31 2.91 -1.91
N GLY A 26 -8.04 1.96 -2.50
CA GLY A 26 -9.32 1.47 -1.97
C GLY A 26 -10.56 2.28 -2.37
N PHE A 27 -10.43 3.22 -3.30
CA PHE A 27 -11.59 3.92 -3.86
C PHE A 27 -12.33 3.05 -4.88
N SER A 28 -13.64 3.23 -4.98
CA SER A 28 -14.47 2.48 -5.94
C SER A 28 -14.51 3.12 -7.33
N SER A 29 -14.13 4.40 -7.43
CA SER A 29 -13.98 5.09 -8.72
C SER A 29 -13.20 6.39 -8.61
N LEU A 30 -12.71 6.89 -9.74
CA LEU A 30 -12.04 8.19 -9.81
C LEU A 30 -12.95 9.36 -9.35
N GLN A 31 -14.26 9.28 -9.58
CA GLN A 31 -15.18 10.33 -9.13
C GLN A 31 -15.29 10.39 -7.60
N GLU A 32 -15.11 9.27 -6.91
CA GLU A 32 -15.09 9.22 -5.45
C GLU A 32 -13.86 9.95 -4.90
N VAL A 33 -12.69 9.72 -5.50
CA VAL A 33 -11.44 10.44 -5.18
C VAL A 33 -11.66 11.95 -5.32
N VAL A 34 -12.18 12.39 -6.47
CA VAL A 34 -12.44 13.82 -6.71
C VAL A 34 -13.39 14.39 -5.66
N ARG A 35 -14.47 13.66 -5.30
CA ARG A 35 -15.42 14.11 -4.28
C ARG A 35 -14.77 14.21 -2.89
N PHE A 36 -13.92 13.24 -2.53
CA PHE A 36 -13.18 13.25 -1.28
C PHE A 36 -12.24 14.46 -1.20
N MET A 37 -11.46 14.69 -2.25
CA MET A 37 -10.52 15.81 -2.33
C MET A 37 -11.24 17.16 -2.27
N LEU A 38 -12.35 17.32 -2.98
CA LEU A 38 -13.16 18.54 -2.93
C LEU A 38 -13.78 18.78 -1.54
N ASN A 39 -14.20 17.71 -0.84
CA ASN A 39 -14.72 17.83 0.52
C ASN A 39 -13.61 18.29 1.50
N LYS A 40 -12.40 17.72 1.37
CA LYS A 40 -11.23 18.16 2.14
C LYS A 40 -10.83 19.60 1.84
N LEU A 41 -10.84 19.97 0.56
CA LEU A 41 -10.56 21.34 0.11
C LEU A 41 -11.57 22.34 0.70
N ALA A 42 -12.86 22.04 0.63
CA ALA A 42 -13.92 22.91 1.15
C ALA A 42 -13.80 23.16 2.66
N ARG A 43 -13.23 22.20 3.40
CA ARG A 43 -12.98 22.29 4.85
C ARG A 43 -11.62 22.89 5.21
N ARG A 44 -10.79 23.27 4.22
CA ARG A 44 -9.38 23.69 4.41
C ARG A 44 -8.51 22.61 5.08
N GLU A 45 -8.88 21.35 4.90
CA GLU A 45 -8.16 20.17 5.42
C GLU A 45 -7.19 19.58 4.38
N LEU A 46 -7.14 20.15 3.17
CA LEU A 46 -6.27 19.68 2.11
C LEU A 46 -4.89 20.35 2.20
N SER A 47 -3.86 19.58 2.52
CA SER A 47 -2.46 19.97 2.40
C SER A 47 -1.83 19.20 1.24
N ILE A 48 -1.21 19.92 0.30
CA ILE A 48 -0.51 19.32 -0.84
C ILE A 48 0.99 19.47 -0.60
N THR A 49 1.66 18.35 -0.39
CA THR A 49 3.13 18.29 -0.30
C THR A 49 3.63 17.41 -1.42
N VAL A 50 4.55 17.93 -2.23
CA VAL A 50 5.27 17.12 -3.22
C VAL A 50 6.49 16.55 -2.51
N SER A 51 6.32 15.38 -1.90
CA SER A 51 7.43 14.57 -1.41
C SER A 51 7.97 13.71 -2.55
N GLU A 52 9.26 13.40 -2.52
CA GLU A 52 9.83 12.36 -3.38
C GLU A 52 9.01 11.08 -3.17
N VAL A 53 8.48 10.54 -4.27
CA VAL A 53 7.70 9.31 -4.21
C VAL A 53 8.64 8.23 -3.69
N GLU A 54 8.40 7.74 -2.48
CA GLU A 54 9.13 6.59 -1.96
C GLU A 54 9.02 5.49 -3.02
N LYS A 55 10.14 5.17 -3.66
CA LYS A 55 10.21 4.03 -4.56
C LYS A 55 9.72 2.84 -3.74
N ILE A 56 8.58 2.27 -4.13
CA ILE A 56 8.14 1.00 -3.58
C ILE A 56 9.24 -0.01 -3.91
N GLU A 57 10.13 -0.26 -2.95
CA GLU A 57 11.20 -1.23 -3.10
C GLU A 57 10.58 -2.61 -3.14
N LYS A 58 10.38 -3.11 -4.36
CA LYS A 58 10.01 -4.51 -4.56
C LYS A 58 11.16 -5.37 -4.07
N LEU A 59 10.84 -6.42 -3.31
CA LEU A 59 11.82 -7.44 -2.96
C LEU A 59 12.50 -7.95 -4.24
N SER A 60 13.83 -8.04 -4.21
CA SER A 60 14.60 -8.69 -5.26
C SER A 60 14.12 -10.14 -5.46
N LEU A 61 14.36 -10.71 -6.65
CA LEU A 61 13.95 -12.08 -6.96
C LEU A 61 14.52 -13.10 -5.95
N SER A 62 15.74 -12.86 -5.45
CA SER A 62 16.36 -13.71 -4.42
C SER A 62 15.62 -13.60 -3.08
N SER A 63 15.26 -12.40 -2.65
CA SER A 63 14.52 -12.15 -1.41
C SER A 63 13.10 -12.72 -1.48
N GLN A 64 12.41 -12.58 -2.61
CA GLN A 64 11.10 -13.22 -2.81
C GLN A 64 11.17 -14.74 -2.69
N LYS A 65 12.16 -15.37 -3.34
CA LYS A 65 12.38 -16.83 -3.24
C LYS A 65 12.66 -17.27 -1.81
N ARG A 66 13.48 -16.52 -1.07
CA ARG A 66 13.77 -16.79 0.35
C ARG A 66 12.50 -16.69 1.19
N TYR A 67 11.68 -15.67 0.97
CA TYR A 67 10.43 -15.48 1.70
C TYR A 67 9.41 -16.59 1.41
N GLN A 68 9.21 -16.92 0.13
CA GLN A 68 8.37 -18.04 -0.31
C GLN A 68 8.82 -19.37 0.33
N LYS A 69 10.13 -19.62 0.39
CA LYS A 69 10.70 -20.80 1.04
C LYS A 69 10.41 -20.79 2.55
N ALA A 70 10.56 -19.66 3.22
CA ALA A 70 10.24 -19.53 4.64
C ALA A 70 8.76 -19.83 4.92
N LEU A 71 7.84 -19.28 4.13
CA LEU A 71 6.41 -19.58 4.22
C LEU A 71 6.11 -21.08 4.01
N THR A 72 6.79 -21.69 3.04
CA THR A 72 6.66 -23.14 2.78
C THR A 72 7.15 -23.97 3.95
N ASN A 73 8.28 -23.61 4.56
CA ASN A 73 8.83 -24.30 5.72
C ASN A 73 7.91 -24.17 6.94
N ILE A 74 7.37 -22.97 7.20
CA ILE A 74 6.39 -22.72 8.26
C ILE A 74 5.15 -23.61 8.08
N LYS A 75 4.59 -23.66 6.86
CA LYS A 75 3.43 -24.53 6.56
C LYS A 75 3.71 -26.01 6.79
N LYS A 76 4.94 -26.45 6.54
CA LYS A 76 5.41 -27.83 6.75
C LYS A 76 5.86 -28.11 8.19
N GLY A 77 5.78 -27.13 9.10
CA GLY A 77 6.28 -27.27 10.47
C GLY A 77 7.81 -27.34 10.59
N LYS A 78 8.54 -26.96 9.53
CA LYS A 78 10.00 -27.02 9.45
C LYS A 78 10.61 -25.68 9.84
N ASP A 79 11.75 -25.71 10.53
CA ASP A 79 12.51 -24.53 10.97
C ASP A 79 11.69 -23.59 11.90
N ILE A 80 10.76 -24.15 12.68
CA ILE A 80 9.98 -23.42 13.69
C ILE A 80 10.58 -23.65 15.07
N PHE A 81 11.07 -22.58 15.69
CA PHE A 81 11.60 -22.61 17.05
C PHE A 81 10.58 -22.01 18.03
N ARG A 82 10.41 -22.65 19.18
CA ARG A 82 9.48 -22.23 20.24
C ARG A 82 10.27 -21.94 21.53
N PRO A 83 10.79 -20.72 21.69
CA PRO A 83 11.48 -20.34 22.92
C PRO A 83 10.48 -20.31 24.09
N LYS A 84 10.92 -20.72 25.29
CA LYS A 84 10.08 -20.75 26.49
C LYS A 84 9.99 -19.39 27.17
N ASN A 85 10.94 -18.49 26.92
CA ASN A 85 10.97 -17.13 27.47
C ASN A 85 11.79 -16.18 26.58
N SER A 86 11.70 -14.88 26.88
CA SER A 86 12.39 -13.81 26.14
C SER A 86 13.92 -13.94 26.16
N SER A 87 14.50 -14.42 27.28
CA SER A 87 15.95 -14.63 27.40
C SER A 87 16.45 -15.72 26.45
N GLU A 88 15.72 -16.83 26.34
CA GLU A 88 16.01 -17.93 25.41
C GLU A 88 15.86 -17.49 23.95
N PHE A 89 14.80 -16.74 23.64
CA PHE A 89 14.60 -16.17 22.30
C PHE A 89 15.76 -15.28 21.86
N LEU A 90 16.21 -14.36 22.73
CA LEU A 90 17.31 -13.46 22.43
C LEU A 90 18.64 -14.20 22.26
N LYS A 91 18.85 -15.31 22.97
CA LYS A 91 20.03 -16.18 22.74
C LYS A 91 19.98 -16.84 21.37
N MET A 92 18.81 -17.29 20.92
CA MET A 92 18.62 -17.91 19.60
C MET A 92 18.80 -16.94 18.42
N LEU A 93 18.61 -15.63 18.63
CA LEU A 93 18.80 -14.60 17.59
C LEU A 93 20.25 -14.13 17.42
N ARG A 94 21.14 -14.45 18.38
CA ARG A 94 22.53 -13.97 18.40
C ARG A 94 23.52 -14.91 17.69
N THR A 95 23.05 -16.05 17.20
CA THR A 95 23.78 -16.98 16.33
C THR A 95 23.55 -16.66 14.88
#